data_AF-A0A8H6P111-F1
#
_entry.id   AF-A0A8H6P111-F1
#
_cell.length_a   1.000
_cell.length_b   1.000
_cell.length_c   1.000
_cell.angle_alpha   90.00
_cell.angle_beta   90.00
_cell.angle_gamma   90.00
#
_symmetry.space_group_name_H-M   'P 1'
#
loop_
_entity.id
_entity.type
_entity.pdbx_description
1 polymer ?
#
loop_
_entity_poly.entity_id
_entity_poly.type
_entity_poly.pdbx_seq_one_letter_code
_entity_poly.pdbx_strand_id
1 'polypeptide(L)'
;MVNDVLCRGLDKVLLLLDALEAQKKDIVYYALDLSYDELVSTLEAIPEPRYHHVQIGALHGTFEDGLRYVQNEPAMRSRPHCMLLLGLTLGNYSRANAALFLKSIADSALADSPAGSSIIVTLDSCKTPTKVLRAYTAEGVCPSALASLDYANTLFGPHNGPVFNPCDWDFHSEWNFALGRHEASLITRGKDIRLGGSLTHVVVSREEKVRFGCSYKYDSQEREVLFKAAGLREAASWTVDGCDVAFYLLALPVE
;
A
#
# COMPACT_ATOMS: atom_id res chain seq x y z
N MET A 1 14.38 1.68 -14.98
CA MET A 1 14.46 1.39 -13.54
C MET A 1 13.09 1.02 -13.05
N VAL A 2 12.96 0.00 -12.21
CA VAL A 2 11.67 -0.41 -11.66
C VAL A 2 11.75 -0.21 -10.15
N ASN A 3 10.98 0.73 -9.61
CA ASN A 3 10.96 1.00 -8.17
C ASN A 3 9.67 0.41 -7.62
N ASP A 4 9.76 -0.64 -6.81
CA ASP A 4 8.61 -1.12 -6.05
C ASP A 4 8.55 -0.39 -4.73
N VAL A 5 7.40 0.21 -4.51
CA VAL A 5 7.21 1.15 -3.42
C VAL A 5 6.53 0.46 -2.23
N LEU A 6 6.17 -0.82 -2.36
CA LEU A 6 5.52 -1.62 -1.32
C LEU A 6 5.95 -3.07 -1.34
N CYS A 7 7.08 -3.34 -0.70
CA CYS A 7 7.64 -4.67 -0.59
C CYS A 7 6.96 -5.49 0.54
N ARG A 8 5.70 -5.88 0.36
CA ARG A 8 5.13 -6.99 1.16
C ARG A 8 4.86 -8.18 0.25
N GLY A 9 5.87 -9.03 0.13
CA GLY A 9 5.87 -10.26 -0.64
C GLY A 9 6.42 -10.07 -2.06
N LEU A 10 7.58 -10.66 -2.32
CA LEU A 10 8.24 -10.60 -3.62
C LEU A 10 7.58 -11.45 -4.70
N ASP A 11 6.64 -12.33 -4.36
CA ASP A 11 6.08 -13.32 -5.29
C ASP A 11 5.61 -12.71 -6.62
N LYS A 12 4.92 -11.56 -6.55
CA LYS A 12 4.42 -10.85 -7.74
C LYS A 12 5.54 -10.16 -8.51
N VAL A 13 6.50 -9.60 -7.78
CA VAL A 13 7.62 -8.87 -8.35
C VAL A 13 8.60 -9.83 -9.04
N LEU A 14 8.89 -10.98 -8.44
CA LEU A 14 9.78 -11.99 -9.00
C LEU A 14 9.30 -12.44 -10.37
N LEU A 15 7.99 -12.64 -10.58
CA LEU A 15 7.43 -12.95 -11.89
C LEU A 15 7.75 -11.86 -12.94
N LEU A 16 7.71 -10.58 -12.53
CA LEU A 16 8.07 -9.48 -13.40
C LEU A 16 9.59 -9.44 -13.66
N LEU A 17 10.41 -9.60 -12.64
CA LEU A 17 11.87 -9.60 -12.76
C LEU A 17 12.36 -10.77 -13.63
N ASP A 18 11.80 -11.96 -13.45
CA ASP A 18 12.06 -13.13 -14.27
C ASP A 18 11.73 -12.87 -15.75
N ALA A 19 10.59 -12.23 -16.02
CA ALA A 19 10.21 -11.87 -17.38
C ALA A 19 11.14 -10.82 -18.01
N LEU A 20 11.64 -9.86 -17.21
CA LEU A 20 12.61 -8.85 -17.66
C LEU A 20 13.98 -9.47 -17.93
N GLU A 21 14.43 -10.37 -17.07
CA GLU A 21 15.66 -11.15 -17.22
C GLU A 21 15.61 -12.03 -18.48
N ALA A 22 14.51 -12.77 -18.69
CA ALA A 22 14.32 -13.59 -19.88
C ALA A 22 14.34 -12.76 -21.18
N GLN A 23 13.89 -11.51 -21.12
CA GLN A 23 13.97 -10.54 -22.20
C GLN A 23 15.32 -9.82 -22.30
N LYS A 24 16.27 -10.13 -21.41
CA LYS A 24 17.61 -9.52 -21.34
C LYS A 24 17.57 -7.99 -21.21
N LYS A 25 16.63 -7.48 -20.43
CA LYS A 25 16.50 -6.03 -20.20
C LYS A 25 17.40 -5.62 -19.05
N ASP A 26 18.38 -4.77 -19.34
CA ASP A 26 19.27 -4.21 -18.32
C ASP A 26 18.52 -3.20 -17.46
N ILE A 27 18.10 -3.64 -16.26
CA ILE A 27 17.32 -2.83 -15.33
C ILE A 27 17.89 -2.92 -13.93
N VAL A 28 17.61 -1.88 -13.15
CA VAL A 28 17.81 -1.87 -11.70
C VAL A 28 16.43 -1.84 -11.07
N TYR A 29 16.18 -2.81 -10.19
CA TYR A 29 15.03 -2.92 -9.33
C TYR A 29 15.37 -2.39 -7.94
N TYR A 30 14.57 -1.47 -7.40
CA TYR A 30 14.69 -1.02 -6.02
C TYR A 30 13.47 -1.44 -5.23
N ALA A 31 13.68 -2.24 -4.17
CA ALA A 31 12.67 -2.48 -3.15
C ALA A 31 12.72 -1.35 -2.13
N LEU A 32 11.59 -0.68 -1.89
CA LEU A 32 11.43 0.31 -0.83
C LEU A 32 10.54 -0.25 0.29
N ASP A 33 11.01 -0.17 1.52
CA ASP A 33 10.19 -0.44 2.71
C ASP A 33 10.60 0.44 3.89
N LEU A 34 9.66 0.65 4.82
CA LEU A 34 9.88 1.37 6.07
C LEU A 34 10.58 0.48 7.11
N SER A 35 10.34 -0.84 7.06
CA SER A 35 10.94 -1.81 7.95
C SER A 35 12.24 -2.33 7.36
N TYR A 36 13.36 -2.00 8.01
CA TYR A 36 14.67 -2.50 7.61
C TYR A 36 14.73 -4.03 7.65
N ASP A 37 14.20 -4.64 8.72
CA ASP A 37 14.24 -6.09 8.92
C ASP A 37 13.42 -6.83 7.85
N GLU A 38 12.25 -6.31 7.48
CA GLU A 38 11.44 -6.88 6.39
C GLU A 38 12.14 -6.72 5.05
N LEU A 39 12.77 -5.56 4.80
CA LEU A 39 13.52 -5.30 3.57
C LEU A 39 14.69 -6.29 3.42
N VAL A 40 15.49 -6.47 4.47
CA VAL A 40 16.61 -7.43 4.49
C VAL A 40 16.10 -8.84 4.30
N SER A 41 15.16 -9.29 5.13
CA SER A 41 14.63 -10.66 5.07
C SER A 41 14.05 -10.98 3.69
N THR A 42 13.36 -10.01 3.08
CA THR A 42 12.75 -10.17 1.78
C THR A 42 13.80 -10.30 0.67
N LEU A 43 14.86 -9.49 0.70
CA LEU A 43 15.93 -9.55 -0.29
C LEU A 43 16.83 -10.79 -0.14
N GLU A 44 17.10 -11.23 1.09
CA GLU A 44 17.85 -12.47 1.38
C GLU A 44 17.11 -13.72 0.90
N ALA A 45 15.78 -13.66 0.78
CA ALA A 45 14.97 -14.76 0.26
C ALA A 45 15.11 -14.97 -1.26
N ILE A 46 15.77 -14.05 -1.98
CA ILE A 46 15.99 -14.16 -3.43
C ILE A 46 17.13 -15.16 -3.69
N PRO A 47 16.90 -16.26 -4.41
CA PRO A 47 17.95 -17.25 -4.66
C PRO A 47 19.10 -16.71 -5.53
N GLU A 48 20.36 -17.02 -5.20
CA GLU A 48 21.52 -16.66 -6.02
C GLU A 48 22.17 -17.86 -6.74
N PRO A 49 22.74 -17.69 -7.96
CA PRO A 49 22.60 -16.54 -8.85
C PRO A 49 21.37 -16.69 -9.75
N ARG A 50 20.41 -15.76 -9.67
CA ARG A 50 19.17 -15.79 -10.48
C ARG A 50 19.17 -14.82 -11.65
N TYR A 51 19.91 -13.71 -11.59
CA TYR A 51 19.80 -12.60 -12.55
C TYR A 51 21.16 -12.13 -13.06
N HIS A 52 21.26 -11.86 -14.37
CA HIS A 52 22.41 -11.27 -15.05
C HIS A 52 22.11 -9.86 -15.59
N HIS A 53 20.88 -9.61 -16.01
CA HIS A 53 20.41 -8.33 -16.56
C HIS A 53 19.62 -7.50 -15.55
N VAL A 54 19.04 -8.17 -14.54
CA VAL A 54 18.32 -7.52 -13.44
C VAL A 54 19.24 -7.33 -12.24
N GLN A 55 19.53 -6.08 -11.90
CA GLN A 55 20.19 -5.70 -10.65
C GLN A 55 19.16 -5.38 -9.59
N ILE A 56 19.39 -5.77 -8.34
CA ILE A 56 18.47 -5.56 -7.22
C ILE A 56 19.16 -4.69 -6.17
N GLY A 57 18.46 -3.66 -5.72
CA GLY A 57 18.86 -2.75 -4.67
C GLY A 57 17.74 -2.52 -3.67
N ALA A 58 18.09 -1.87 -2.56
CA ALA A 58 17.21 -1.62 -1.44
C ALA A 58 17.18 -0.11 -1.13
N LEU A 59 16.01 0.42 -0.84
CA LEU A 59 15.82 1.75 -0.28
C LEU A 59 15.10 1.57 1.07
N HIS A 60 15.74 1.98 2.15
CA HIS A 60 15.11 1.99 3.48
C HIS A 60 14.60 3.39 3.77
N GLY A 61 13.28 3.54 3.87
CA GLY A 61 12.68 4.85 4.11
C GLY A 61 11.21 4.91 3.74
N THR A 62 10.67 6.12 3.81
CA THR A 62 9.29 6.39 3.40
C THR A 62 9.16 6.50 1.88
N PHE A 63 7.92 6.51 1.40
CA PHE A 63 7.60 6.85 0.01
C PHE A 63 8.23 8.17 -0.42
N GLU A 64 8.12 9.19 0.44
CA GLU A 64 8.64 10.52 0.21
C GLU A 64 10.17 10.53 0.11
N ASP A 65 10.86 9.73 0.93
CA ASP A 65 12.31 9.57 0.85
C ASP A 65 12.73 8.88 -0.45
N GLY A 66 11.99 7.85 -0.89
CA GLY A 66 12.21 7.19 -2.17
C GLY A 66 12.03 8.14 -3.37
N LEU A 67 10.98 8.96 -3.37
CA LEU A 67 10.78 9.97 -4.41
C LEU A 67 11.86 11.05 -4.40
N ARG A 68 12.27 11.50 -3.21
CA ARG A 68 13.37 12.46 -3.06
C ARG A 68 14.69 11.90 -3.60
N TYR A 69 14.97 10.62 -3.35
CA TYR A 69 16.14 9.95 -3.90
C TYR A 69 16.12 9.94 -5.43
N VAL A 70 14.98 9.56 -6.04
CA VAL A 70 14.81 9.56 -7.50
C VAL A 70 15.01 10.95 -8.11
N GLN A 71 14.49 12.00 -7.48
CA GLN A 71 14.60 13.38 -7.97
C GLN A 71 16.02 13.96 -7.83
N ASN A 72 16.68 13.69 -6.70
CA ASN A 72 17.90 14.41 -6.34
C ASN A 72 19.17 13.70 -6.80
N GLU A 73 19.14 12.37 -6.99
CA GLU A 73 20.30 11.61 -7.44
C GLU A 73 20.45 11.73 -8.97
N PRO A 74 21.51 12.38 -9.50
CA PRO A 74 21.63 12.66 -10.94
C PRO A 74 21.64 11.38 -11.81
N ALA A 75 22.21 10.30 -11.28
CA ALA A 75 22.25 9.00 -11.94
C ALA A 75 20.86 8.35 -12.07
N MET A 76 19.93 8.70 -11.17
CA MET A 76 18.55 8.20 -11.20
C MET A 76 17.70 9.05 -12.14
N ARG A 77 17.73 10.37 -11.94
CA ARG A 77 16.89 11.37 -12.63
C ARG A 77 16.91 11.27 -14.16
N SER A 78 18.05 10.91 -14.75
CA SER A 78 18.24 10.81 -16.19
C SER A 78 17.69 9.52 -16.82
N ARG A 79 17.17 8.58 -16.02
CA ARG A 79 16.72 7.26 -16.48
C ARG A 79 15.19 7.17 -16.48
N PRO A 80 14.59 6.37 -17.37
CA PRO A 80 13.16 6.07 -17.29
C PRO A 80 12.84 5.23 -16.04
N HIS A 81 11.77 5.59 -15.36
CA HIS A 81 11.29 4.97 -14.12
C HIS A 81 9.93 4.30 -14.31
N CYS A 82 9.79 3.07 -13.85
CA CYS A 82 8.50 2.40 -13.69
C CYS A 82 8.24 2.21 -12.19
N MET A 83 7.27 2.94 -11.65
CA MET A 83 6.92 2.87 -10.23
C MET A 83 5.85 1.79 -10.03
N LEU A 84 6.09 0.82 -9.16
CA LEU A 84 5.15 -0.25 -8.87
C LEU A 84 4.40 0.02 -7.56
N LEU A 85 3.08 0.09 -7.64
CA LEU A 85 2.16 0.21 -6.52
C LEU A 85 1.25 -1.02 -6.49
N LEU A 86 1.85 -2.13 -6.07
CA LEU A 86 1.17 -3.42 -5.98
C LEU A 86 0.56 -3.58 -4.58
N GLY A 87 -0.52 -4.37 -4.47
CA GLY A 87 -1.15 -4.67 -3.17
C GLY A 87 -2.34 -3.78 -2.79
N LEU A 88 -2.97 -3.11 -3.76
CA LEU A 88 -4.21 -2.34 -3.57
C LEU A 88 -4.09 -1.13 -2.63
N THR A 89 -2.88 -0.58 -2.52
CA THR A 89 -2.55 0.39 -1.46
C THR A 89 -3.19 1.75 -1.66
N LEU A 90 -3.50 2.13 -2.89
CA LEU A 90 -4.33 3.32 -3.14
C LEU A 90 -5.70 3.25 -2.47
N GLY A 91 -6.20 2.03 -2.17
CA GLY A 91 -7.41 1.84 -1.39
C GLY A 91 -7.29 2.39 0.04
N ASN A 92 -6.09 2.49 0.61
CA ASN A 92 -5.88 2.97 1.99
C ASN A 92 -6.01 4.49 2.12
N TYR A 93 -6.03 5.22 1.00
CA TYR A 93 -6.15 6.67 0.97
C TYR A 93 -7.58 7.08 0.64
N SER A 94 -7.99 8.26 1.13
CA SER A 94 -9.16 8.93 0.56
C SER A 94 -8.94 9.16 -0.94
N ARG A 95 -10.02 9.28 -1.73
CA ARG A 95 -9.91 9.50 -3.19
C ARG A 95 -9.02 10.69 -3.55
N ALA A 96 -9.15 11.79 -2.81
CA ALA A 96 -8.34 12.98 -3.01
C ALA A 96 -6.86 12.73 -2.68
N ASN A 97 -6.58 12.07 -1.55
CA ASN A 97 -5.21 11.77 -1.16
C ASN A 97 -4.55 10.74 -2.10
N ALA A 98 -5.32 9.77 -2.62
CA ALA A 98 -4.83 8.83 -3.63
C ALA A 98 -4.43 9.56 -4.92
N ALA A 99 -5.23 10.53 -5.37
CA ALA A 99 -4.91 11.35 -6.54
C ALA A 99 -3.66 12.21 -6.31
N LEU A 100 -3.56 12.86 -5.14
CA LEU A 100 -2.38 13.65 -4.76
C LEU A 100 -1.12 12.80 -4.67
N PHE A 101 -1.24 11.58 -4.16
CA PHE A 101 -0.13 10.63 -4.07
C PHE A 101 0.33 10.15 -5.45
N LEU A 102 -0.59 9.81 -6.36
CA LEU A 102 -0.22 9.49 -7.75
C LEU A 102 0.40 10.70 -8.46
N LYS A 103 -0.12 11.90 -8.21
CA LYS A 103 0.42 13.14 -8.75
C LYS A 103 1.83 13.41 -8.25
N SER A 104 2.12 13.19 -6.96
CA SER A 104 3.48 13.38 -6.43
C SER A 104 4.47 12.43 -7.08
N ILE A 105 4.07 11.19 -7.38
CA ILE A 105 4.90 10.25 -8.15
C ILE A 105 5.12 10.77 -9.57
N ALA A 106 4.06 11.23 -10.25
CA ALA A 106 4.16 11.76 -11.61
C ALA A 106 5.11 12.97 -11.69
N ASP A 107 4.93 13.94 -10.80
CA ASP A 107 5.73 15.17 -10.74
C ASP A 107 7.20 14.89 -10.34
N SER A 108 7.47 13.74 -9.69
CA SER A 108 8.80 13.41 -9.17
C SER A 108 9.58 12.43 -10.03
N ALA A 109 8.98 11.29 -10.37
CA ALA A 109 9.65 10.17 -11.02
C ALA A 109 9.41 10.12 -12.54
N LEU A 110 8.38 10.80 -13.05
CA LEU A 110 8.04 10.76 -14.48
C LEU A 110 8.47 12.04 -15.22
N ALA A 111 8.55 13.18 -14.52
CA ALA A 111 8.70 14.50 -15.12
C ALA A 111 9.97 14.67 -16.01
N ASP A 112 11.11 14.15 -15.59
CA ASP A 112 12.37 14.30 -16.35
C ASP A 112 12.53 13.32 -17.53
N SER A 113 11.76 12.22 -17.54
CA SER A 113 11.76 11.24 -18.64
C SER A 113 10.34 10.77 -19.02
N PRO A 114 9.45 11.67 -19.49
CA PRO A 114 8.03 11.34 -19.67
C PRO A 114 7.74 10.20 -20.65
N ALA A 115 8.51 10.12 -21.74
CA ALA A 115 8.28 9.16 -22.81
C ALA A 115 8.64 7.70 -22.43
N GLY A 116 9.41 7.50 -21.36
CA GLY A 116 9.86 6.18 -20.90
C GLY A 116 9.42 5.81 -19.48
N SER A 117 8.86 6.76 -18.73
CA SER A 117 8.44 6.54 -17.35
C SER A 117 6.95 6.22 -17.22
N SER A 118 6.60 5.41 -16.23
CA SER A 118 5.24 4.94 -16.00
C SER A 118 4.99 4.56 -14.54
N ILE A 119 3.73 4.33 -14.20
CA ILE A 119 3.31 3.78 -12.90
C ILE A 119 2.47 2.55 -13.18
N ILE A 120 2.79 1.42 -12.57
CA ILE A 120 1.91 0.24 -12.55
C ILE A 120 1.22 0.21 -11.21
N VAL A 121 -0.12 0.26 -11.22
CA VAL A 121 -0.92 0.20 -10.00
C VAL A 121 -1.93 -0.91 -10.05
N THR A 122 -2.20 -1.49 -8.88
CA THR A 122 -3.31 -2.43 -8.69
C THR A 122 -4.50 -1.73 -8.03
N LEU A 123 -5.69 -1.90 -8.60
CA LEU A 123 -6.95 -1.40 -8.03
C LEU A 123 -7.97 -2.53 -7.94
N ASP A 124 -8.81 -2.44 -6.91
CA ASP A 124 -9.91 -3.36 -6.64
C ASP A 124 -11.23 -2.65 -6.93
N SER A 125 -12.03 -3.25 -7.81
CA SER A 125 -13.32 -2.73 -8.26
C SER A 125 -14.51 -3.38 -7.55
N CYS A 126 -14.28 -4.26 -6.56
CA CYS A 126 -15.34 -5.01 -5.91
C CYS A 126 -16.32 -4.09 -5.17
N LYS A 127 -17.56 -3.99 -5.68
CA LYS A 127 -18.66 -3.24 -5.04
C LYS A 127 -19.65 -4.14 -4.29
N THR A 128 -19.38 -5.44 -4.18
CA THR A 128 -20.27 -6.39 -3.51
C THR A 128 -19.93 -6.44 -2.02
N PRO A 129 -20.75 -5.85 -1.11
CA PRO A 129 -20.38 -5.69 0.30
C PRO A 129 -20.08 -7.02 0.98
N THR A 130 -20.87 -8.07 0.69
CA THR A 130 -20.66 -9.40 1.29
C THR A 130 -19.33 -10.04 0.87
N LYS A 131 -18.89 -9.85 -0.38
CA LYS A 131 -17.58 -10.32 -0.87
C LYS A 131 -16.45 -9.57 -0.19
N VAL A 132 -16.60 -8.24 -0.04
CA VAL A 132 -15.63 -7.39 0.66
C VAL A 132 -15.53 -7.77 2.13
N LEU A 133 -16.64 -7.79 2.86
CA LEU A 133 -16.67 -8.13 4.28
C LEU A 133 -16.07 -9.52 4.53
N ARG A 134 -16.42 -10.52 3.71
CA ARG A 134 -15.82 -11.86 3.81
C ARG A 134 -14.30 -11.84 3.66
N ALA A 135 -13.74 -10.99 2.79
CA ALA A 135 -12.29 -10.86 2.64
C ALA A 135 -11.64 -10.23 3.89
N TYR A 136 -12.28 -9.24 4.50
CA TYR A 136 -11.79 -8.55 5.70
C TYR A 136 -12.19 -9.21 7.03
N THR A 137 -12.96 -10.28 7.00
CA THR A 137 -13.24 -11.14 8.16
C THR A 137 -12.77 -12.58 7.92
N ALA A 138 -11.87 -12.77 6.94
CA ALA A 138 -11.24 -14.06 6.70
C ALA A 138 -10.35 -14.47 7.89
N GLU A 139 -9.97 -15.75 7.91
CA GLU A 139 -9.09 -16.30 8.93
C GLU A 139 -7.78 -15.47 9.02
N GLY A 140 -7.35 -15.19 10.24
CA GLY A 140 -6.17 -14.35 10.52
C GLY A 140 -6.45 -12.85 10.60
N VAL A 141 -7.45 -12.29 9.90
CA VAL A 141 -7.64 -10.83 9.86
C VAL A 141 -8.01 -10.23 11.22
N CYS A 142 -9.01 -10.80 11.89
CA CYS A 142 -9.44 -10.34 13.21
C CYS A 142 -8.33 -10.50 14.28
N PRO A 143 -7.66 -11.66 14.40
CA PRO A 143 -6.49 -11.80 15.30
C PRO A 143 -5.37 -10.79 15.01
N SER A 144 -5.02 -10.56 13.73
CA SER A 144 -4.02 -9.56 13.37
C SER A 144 -4.42 -8.13 13.74
N ALA A 145 -5.70 -7.79 13.59
CA ALA A 145 -6.22 -6.50 14.02
C ALA A 145 -6.12 -6.32 15.54
N LEU A 146 -6.44 -7.35 16.33
CA LEU A 146 -6.34 -7.27 17.80
C LEU A 146 -4.88 -7.28 18.28
N ALA A 147 -3.98 -7.96 17.58
CA ALA A 147 -2.54 -7.95 17.87
C ALA A 147 -1.92 -6.54 17.77
N SER A 148 -2.56 -5.60 17.05
CA SER A 148 -2.10 -4.21 17.02
C SER A 148 -2.16 -3.55 18.40
N LEU A 149 -3.07 -3.98 19.29
CA LEU A 149 -3.17 -3.48 20.67
C LEU A 149 -1.98 -3.94 21.51
N ASP A 150 -1.57 -5.20 21.34
CA ASP A 150 -0.39 -5.74 22.01
C ASP A 150 0.88 -5.04 21.53
N TYR A 151 1.00 -4.81 20.23
CA TYR A 151 2.11 -4.02 19.68
C TYR A 151 2.08 -2.57 20.19
N ALA A 152 0.91 -1.93 20.23
CA ALA A 152 0.79 -0.59 20.79
C ALA A 152 1.26 -0.53 22.26
N ASN A 153 0.98 -1.55 23.06
CA ASN A 153 1.47 -1.64 24.44
C ASN A 153 3.02 -1.68 24.52
N THR A 154 3.70 -2.28 23.55
CA THR A 154 5.18 -2.26 23.53
C THR A 154 5.73 -0.86 23.24
N LEU A 155 5.02 -0.07 22.42
CA LEU A 155 5.40 1.31 22.07
C LEU A 155 5.20 2.31 23.22
N PHE A 156 4.10 2.18 23.98
CA PHE A 156 3.84 3.06 25.13
C PHE A 156 4.71 2.76 26.36
N GLY A 157 5.42 1.62 26.32
CA GLY A 157 6.53 1.31 27.21
C GLY A 157 6.15 0.55 28.49
N PRO A 158 7.11 -0.19 29.07
CA PRO A 158 6.91 -1.07 30.22
C PRO A 158 6.70 -0.33 31.56
N HIS A 159 7.02 0.96 31.65
CA HIS A 159 7.14 1.68 32.93
C HIS A 159 5.82 2.18 33.52
N ASN A 160 4.73 2.20 32.74
CA ASN A 160 3.42 2.70 33.18
C ASN A 160 2.31 1.62 33.15
N GLY A 161 2.68 0.35 32.93
CA GLY A 161 1.74 -0.74 32.73
C GLY A 161 1.05 -0.69 31.35
N PRO A 162 0.24 -1.72 31.01
CA PRO A 162 -0.43 -1.80 29.71
C PRO A 162 -1.45 -0.66 29.54
N VAL A 163 -1.46 -0.07 28.35
CA VAL A 163 -2.43 0.97 27.95
C VAL A 163 -3.74 0.33 27.49
N PHE A 164 -3.64 -0.78 26.75
CA PHE A 164 -4.76 -1.50 26.20
C PHE A 164 -4.83 -2.90 26.80
N ASN A 165 -6.04 -3.36 27.12
CA ASN A 165 -6.33 -4.76 27.42
C ASN A 165 -7.08 -5.36 26.22
N PRO A 166 -6.45 -6.21 25.38
CA PRO A 166 -7.08 -6.76 24.16
C PRO A 166 -8.43 -7.45 24.41
N CYS A 167 -8.62 -8.03 25.61
CA CYS A 167 -9.87 -8.67 25.99
C CYS A 167 -11.06 -7.71 26.09
N ASP A 168 -10.84 -6.39 26.14
CA ASP A 168 -11.91 -5.39 26.17
C ASP A 168 -12.34 -4.94 24.76
N TRP A 169 -11.68 -5.41 23.69
CA TRP A 169 -11.88 -4.95 22.32
C TRP A 169 -12.38 -6.04 21.39
N ASP A 170 -13.10 -5.62 20.36
CA ASP A 170 -13.48 -6.41 19.20
C ASP A 170 -13.08 -5.70 17.90
N PHE A 171 -12.79 -6.49 16.88
CA PHE A 171 -12.60 -5.99 15.52
C PHE A 171 -13.96 -5.79 14.85
N HIS A 172 -14.17 -4.61 14.27
CA HIS A 172 -15.36 -4.25 13.53
C HIS A 172 -15.00 -3.97 12.07
N SER A 173 -15.52 -4.81 11.17
CA SER A 173 -15.45 -4.64 9.72
C SER A 173 -16.79 -4.15 9.19
N GLU A 174 -16.77 -3.06 8.43
CA GLU A 174 -18.00 -2.51 7.84
C GLU A 174 -17.80 -2.03 6.40
N TRP A 175 -18.89 -2.00 5.64
CA TRP A 175 -18.92 -1.43 4.30
C TRP A 175 -19.62 -0.07 4.32
N ASN A 176 -18.90 0.96 3.92
CA ASN A 176 -19.45 2.30 3.77
C ASN A 176 -19.97 2.47 2.33
N PHE A 177 -21.30 2.43 2.19
CA PHE A 177 -21.97 2.57 0.90
C PHE A 177 -21.77 3.94 0.25
N ALA A 178 -21.73 5.01 1.05
CA ALA A 178 -21.60 6.37 0.52
C ALA A 178 -20.21 6.62 -0.08
N LEU A 179 -19.17 6.01 0.51
CA LEU A 179 -17.79 6.16 0.07
C LEU A 179 -17.29 5.01 -0.82
N GLY A 180 -18.04 3.91 -0.91
CA GLY A 180 -17.66 2.73 -1.67
C GLY A 180 -16.37 2.10 -1.15
N ARG A 181 -16.26 1.93 0.18
CA ARG A 181 -15.04 1.42 0.84
C ARG A 181 -15.35 0.49 2.01
N HIS A 182 -14.41 -0.41 2.29
CA HIS A 182 -14.34 -1.09 3.58
C HIS A 182 -13.77 -0.16 4.66
N GLU A 183 -14.22 -0.32 5.90
CA GLU A 183 -13.66 0.35 7.07
C GLU A 183 -13.34 -0.68 8.18
N ALA A 184 -12.16 -0.54 8.77
CA ALA A 184 -11.63 -1.37 9.83
C ALA A 184 -11.52 -0.55 11.12
N SER A 185 -12.22 -0.98 12.16
CA SER A 185 -12.22 -0.30 13.45
C SER A 185 -12.04 -1.27 14.61
N LEU A 186 -11.50 -0.76 15.71
CA LEU A 186 -11.60 -1.39 17.02
C LEU A 186 -12.76 -0.77 17.78
N ILE A 187 -13.60 -1.61 18.37
CA ILE A 187 -14.75 -1.22 19.20
C ILE A 187 -14.63 -1.86 20.57
N THR A 188 -15.27 -1.25 21.57
CA THR A 188 -15.29 -1.83 22.91
C THR A 188 -16.32 -2.96 23.00
N ARG A 189 -16.14 -3.88 23.94
CA ARG A 189 -17.11 -4.96 24.25
C ARG A 189 -18.30 -4.46 25.09
N GLY A 190 -19.00 -3.43 24.59
CA GLY A 190 -20.28 -2.96 25.14
C GLY A 190 -20.19 -2.12 26.41
N LYS A 191 -19.02 -1.58 26.74
CA LYS A 191 -18.80 -0.69 27.90
C LYS A 191 -17.82 0.42 27.55
N ASP A 192 -17.87 1.50 28.31
CA ASP A 192 -16.83 2.53 28.22
C ASP A 192 -15.51 1.95 28.77
N ILE A 193 -14.40 2.23 28.08
CA ILE A 193 -13.07 1.79 28.48
C ILE A 193 -12.24 3.03 28.81
N ARG A 194 -11.80 3.15 30.06
CA ARG A 194 -10.72 4.07 30.41
C ARG A 194 -9.39 3.41 30.10
N LEU A 195 -8.56 4.05 29.28
CA LEU A 195 -7.26 3.48 28.90
C LEU A 195 -6.30 3.47 30.09
N GLY A 196 -5.28 2.61 30.03
CA GLY A 196 -4.24 2.49 31.04
C GLY A 196 -3.01 3.38 30.77
N GLY A 197 -2.00 3.22 31.62
CA GLY A 197 -0.69 3.85 31.47
C GLY A 197 -0.72 5.37 31.30
N SER A 198 -0.03 5.87 30.27
CA SER A 198 0.04 7.30 29.97
C SER A 198 -1.27 7.90 29.46
N LEU A 199 -2.25 7.07 29.09
CA LEU A 199 -3.53 7.49 28.50
C LEU A 199 -4.72 7.39 29.47
N THR A 200 -4.47 7.36 30.78
CA THR A 200 -5.54 7.26 31.82
C THR A 200 -6.61 8.35 31.80
N HIS A 201 -6.36 9.47 31.15
CA HIS A 201 -7.31 10.56 30.95
C HIS A 201 -8.26 10.32 29.76
N VAL A 202 -7.99 9.32 28.92
CA VAL A 202 -8.78 8.98 27.74
C VAL A 202 -9.83 7.93 28.12
N VAL A 203 -11.07 8.20 27.74
CA VAL A 203 -12.18 7.25 27.82
C VAL A 203 -12.74 7.04 26.42
N VAL A 204 -12.71 5.79 25.97
CA VAL A 204 -13.33 5.37 24.72
C VAL A 204 -14.74 4.90 25.04
N SER A 205 -15.74 5.57 24.44
CA SER A 205 -17.14 5.26 24.72
C SER A 205 -17.58 3.94 24.10
N ARG A 206 -18.60 3.30 24.66
CA ARG A 206 -19.14 2.03 24.14
C ARG A 206 -19.64 2.08 22.69
N GLU A 207 -20.04 3.26 22.22
CA GLU A 207 -20.53 3.50 20.85
C GLU A 207 -19.41 4.00 19.91
N GLU A 208 -18.20 4.21 20.44
CA GLU A 208 -17.09 4.80 19.70
C GLU A 208 -16.39 3.74 18.83
N LYS A 209 -16.04 4.15 17.60
CA LYS A 209 -15.26 3.36 16.65
C LYS A 209 -13.88 3.96 16.51
N VAL A 210 -12.86 3.24 16.97
CA VAL A 210 -11.46 3.60 16.75
C VAL A 210 -11.04 3.04 15.40
N ARG A 211 -11.29 3.80 14.33
CA ARG A 211 -10.97 3.41 12.95
C ARG A 211 -9.47 3.54 12.70
N PHE A 212 -8.86 2.44 12.24
CA PHE A 212 -7.43 2.38 11.95
C PHE A 212 -7.12 2.06 10.48
N GLY A 213 -8.12 1.68 9.69
CA GLY A 213 -7.92 1.37 8.27
C GLY A 213 -9.18 1.57 7.44
N CYS A 214 -8.97 1.75 6.14
CA CYS A 214 -10.04 1.69 5.14
C CYS A 214 -9.49 1.12 3.83
N SER A 215 -10.38 0.64 2.96
CA SER A 215 -10.02 0.20 1.61
C SER A 215 -11.07 0.63 0.61
N TYR A 216 -10.80 1.74 -0.08
CA TYR A 216 -11.60 2.24 -1.19
C TYR A 216 -11.56 1.28 -2.37
N LYS A 217 -12.73 1.09 -2.97
CA LYS A 217 -12.92 0.31 -4.19
C LYS A 217 -13.25 1.26 -5.33
N TYR A 218 -12.75 0.96 -6.52
CA TYR A 218 -12.78 1.87 -7.67
C TYR A 218 -13.48 1.17 -8.84
N ASP A 219 -14.70 1.60 -9.16
CA ASP A 219 -15.31 1.24 -10.44
C ASP A 219 -14.66 2.02 -11.61
N SER A 220 -15.16 1.82 -12.83
CA SER A 220 -14.58 2.44 -14.02
C SER A 220 -14.63 3.97 -13.99
N GLN A 221 -15.74 4.56 -13.52
CA GLN A 221 -15.90 6.02 -13.49
C GLN A 221 -15.00 6.62 -12.40
N GLU A 222 -15.00 6.02 -11.22
CA GLU A 222 -14.18 6.45 -10.09
C GLU A 222 -12.68 6.36 -10.39
N ARG A 223 -12.26 5.33 -11.14
CA ARG A 223 -10.88 5.17 -11.61
C ARG A 223 -10.49 6.26 -12.60
N GLU A 224 -11.35 6.56 -13.58
CA GLU A 224 -11.10 7.63 -14.54
C GLU A 224 -10.93 8.99 -13.83
N VAL A 225 -11.79 9.28 -12.86
CA VAL A 225 -11.70 10.50 -12.03
C VAL A 225 -10.37 10.52 -11.25
N LEU A 226 -9.97 9.40 -10.63
CA LEU A 226 -8.72 9.29 -9.91
C LEU A 226 -7.51 9.61 -10.81
N PHE A 227 -7.42 8.96 -11.97
CA PHE A 227 -6.27 9.13 -12.88
C PHE A 227 -6.22 10.54 -13.46
N LYS A 228 -7.38 11.07 -13.87
CA LYS A 228 -7.48 12.44 -14.37
C LYS A 228 -7.08 13.47 -13.31
N ALA A 229 -7.54 13.31 -12.07
CA ALA A 229 -7.17 14.19 -10.96
C ALA A 229 -5.67 14.13 -10.63
N ALA A 230 -5.03 12.99 -10.86
CA ALA A 230 -3.59 12.82 -10.74
C ALA A 230 -2.78 13.39 -11.93
N GLY A 231 -3.45 13.85 -12.99
CA GLY A 231 -2.78 14.30 -14.22
C GLY A 231 -2.19 13.15 -15.04
N LEU A 232 -2.75 11.95 -14.92
CA LEU A 232 -2.29 10.72 -15.58
C LEU A 232 -3.37 10.19 -16.53
N ARG A 233 -2.93 9.41 -17.52
CA ARG A 233 -3.83 8.61 -18.37
C ARG A 233 -3.60 7.12 -18.16
N GLU A 234 -4.65 6.33 -18.34
CA GLU A 234 -4.54 4.87 -18.49
C GLU A 234 -3.91 4.57 -19.86
N ALA A 235 -2.72 3.96 -19.86
CA ALA A 235 -2.00 3.55 -21.07
C ALA A 235 -2.26 2.09 -21.44
N ALA A 236 -2.47 1.23 -20.44
CA ALA A 236 -2.85 -0.17 -20.60
C ALA A 236 -3.52 -0.69 -19.33
N SER A 237 -4.29 -1.76 -19.45
CA SER A 237 -4.83 -2.50 -18.31
C SER A 237 -4.80 -4.01 -18.55
N TRP A 238 -4.64 -4.75 -17.46
CA TRP A 238 -4.65 -6.21 -17.46
C TRP A 238 -5.67 -6.70 -16.43
N THR A 239 -6.67 -7.43 -16.91
CA THR A 239 -7.79 -7.95 -16.13
C THR A 239 -8.01 -9.41 -16.45
N VAL A 240 -8.69 -10.12 -15.55
CA VAL A 240 -9.08 -11.52 -15.75
C VAL A 240 -10.58 -11.61 -15.45
N ASP A 241 -11.33 -12.30 -16.31
CA ASP A 241 -12.76 -12.50 -16.13
C ASP A 241 -13.08 -13.07 -14.74
N GLY A 242 -14.01 -12.43 -14.03
CA GLY A 242 -14.41 -12.81 -12.67
C GLY A 242 -13.48 -12.31 -11.54
N CYS A 243 -12.38 -11.63 -11.88
CA CYS A 243 -11.51 -10.96 -10.92
C CYS A 243 -11.85 -9.47 -10.81
N ASP A 244 -12.08 -8.97 -9.59
CA ASP A 244 -12.33 -7.55 -9.35
C ASP A 244 -11.03 -6.73 -9.29
N VAL A 245 -9.88 -7.39 -9.23
CA VAL A 245 -8.56 -6.77 -9.14
C VAL A 245 -7.90 -6.75 -10.52
N ALA A 246 -7.38 -5.58 -10.87
CA ALA A 246 -6.76 -5.32 -12.15
C ALA A 246 -5.45 -4.53 -12.00
N PHE A 247 -4.56 -4.69 -12.97
CA PHE A 247 -3.35 -3.89 -13.11
C PHE A 247 -3.59 -2.79 -14.14
N TYR A 248 -3.12 -1.58 -13.84
CA TYR A 248 -3.22 -0.43 -14.73
C TYR A 248 -1.83 0.19 -14.91
N LEU A 249 -1.43 0.36 -16.17
CA LEU A 249 -0.26 1.15 -16.54
C LEU A 249 -0.69 2.60 -16.74
N LEU A 250 -0.13 3.50 -15.95
CA LEU A 250 -0.37 4.92 -16.04
C LEU A 250 0.86 5.62 -16.62
N ALA A 251 0.61 6.62 -17.45
CA ALA A 251 1.64 7.46 -18.02
C ALA A 251 1.19 8.92 -18.01
N LEU A 252 2.13 9.84 -18.21
CA LEU A 252 1.80 11.22 -18.49
C LEU A 252 0.99 11.31 -19.81
N PRO A 253 0.08 12.29 -19.94
CA PRO A 253 -0.58 12.58 -21.20
C PRO A 253 0.46 12.85 -22.30
N VAL A 254 0.19 12.35 -23.51
CA VAL A 254 0.99 12.70 -24.68
C VAL A 254 0.44 14.01 -25.21
N GLU A 255 1.28 15.04 -25.36
CA GLU A 255 0.91 16.29 -26.05
C GLU A 255 0.54 16.04 -27.52
#